data_AF-A0A1Y0HIP7-F1
#
_entry.id   AF-A0A1Y0HIP7-F1
#
_cell.length_a   1.000
_cell.length_b   1.000
_cell.length_c   1.000
_cell.angle_alpha   90.00
_cell.angle_beta   90.00
_cell.angle_gamma   90.00
#
_symmetry.space_group_name_H-M   'P 1'
#
loop_
_entity.id
_entity.type
_entity.pdbx_description
1 polymer ?
#
loop_
_entity_poly.entity_id
_entity_poly.type
_entity_poly.pdbx_seq_one_letter_code
_entity_poly.pdbx_strand_id
1 'polypeptide(L)'
;MNKHRKAAVAGMFYPDVCSEIKHMFDHFDKAMPNIALDVIPRALIVPHAGYIYSGYTANLAYHYTASKRSDIERVVVIGPSHRIYVAGASIALLEAYHTPCGEIEIDLAFSYTLKRKFAFLDFHPMAHEEHSTEVQMPFIRQYFKQAKVVEIVYGDISHSELSSLIDEVLSDEKTLVVISTDLSHFYTEEEANKLDHTCIEAISHLDLHALTHGCEACGITGVKAMVQSALSHNFQAHFLDYRTSYARSKDASRVVGYASFVLG
;
A
#
# COMPACT_ATOMS: atom_id res chain seq x y z
N MET A 1 -8.04 13.11 -24.15
CA MET A 1 -7.16 12.40 -23.19
C MET A 1 -7.92 11.23 -22.62
N ASN A 2 -7.25 10.12 -22.34
CA ASN A 2 -7.88 8.95 -21.71
C ASN A 2 -8.40 9.37 -20.33
N LYS A 3 -9.69 9.12 -20.07
CA LYS A 3 -10.36 9.47 -18.80
C LYS A 3 -10.12 8.43 -17.70
N HIS A 4 -9.57 7.26 -18.06
CA HIS A 4 -9.42 6.12 -17.16
C HIS A 4 -7.95 5.81 -16.91
N ARG A 5 -7.64 5.47 -15.67
CA ARG A 5 -6.37 4.86 -15.27
C ARG A 5 -6.41 3.39 -15.69
N LYS A 6 -5.72 3.04 -16.77
CA LYS A 6 -5.62 1.65 -17.26
C LYS A 6 -4.67 0.83 -16.39
N ALA A 7 -4.96 -0.46 -16.21
CA ALA A 7 -4.00 -1.40 -15.66
C ALA A 7 -2.77 -1.50 -16.58
N ALA A 8 -1.59 -1.21 -16.05
CA ALA A 8 -0.31 -1.27 -16.75
C ALA A 8 0.44 -2.58 -16.48
N VAL A 9 0.12 -3.29 -15.40
CA VAL A 9 0.82 -4.50 -14.95
C VAL A 9 -0.05 -5.74 -14.75
N ALA A 10 -1.33 -5.67 -15.13
CA ALA A 10 -2.17 -6.88 -15.28
C ALA A 10 -1.54 -7.87 -16.28
N GLY A 11 -1.56 -9.16 -15.93
CA GLY A 11 -0.88 -10.23 -16.66
C GLY A 11 0.61 -10.38 -16.30
N MET A 12 1.19 -9.44 -15.53
CA MET A 12 2.59 -9.48 -15.08
C MET A 12 2.71 -9.61 -13.56
N PHE A 13 2.08 -8.70 -12.81
CA PHE A 13 2.14 -8.70 -11.34
C PHE A 13 0.96 -9.47 -10.73
N TYR A 14 -0.16 -9.51 -11.41
CA TYR A 14 -1.35 -10.27 -11.04
C TYR A 14 -2.08 -10.72 -12.32
N PRO A 15 -2.94 -11.74 -12.26
CA PRO A 15 -3.66 -12.21 -13.45
C PRO A 15 -4.47 -11.11 -14.14
N ASP A 16 -4.54 -11.12 -15.47
CA ASP A 16 -5.38 -10.20 -16.25
C ASP A 16 -6.84 -10.68 -16.39
N VAL A 17 -7.16 -11.83 -15.81
CA VAL A 17 -8.51 -12.42 -15.79
C VAL A 17 -9.10 -12.41 -14.37
N CYS A 18 -10.28 -11.81 -14.20
CA CYS A 18 -10.89 -11.66 -12.86
C CYS A 18 -11.16 -12.98 -12.13
N SER A 19 -11.54 -14.06 -12.84
CA SER A 19 -11.77 -15.36 -12.19
C SER A 19 -10.50 -15.93 -11.56
N GLU A 20 -9.33 -15.67 -12.14
CA GLU A 20 -8.04 -16.10 -11.60
C GLU A 20 -7.66 -15.27 -10.37
N ILE A 21 -7.86 -13.94 -10.42
CA ILE A 21 -7.69 -13.07 -9.25
C ILE A 21 -8.56 -13.54 -8.09
N LYS A 22 -9.85 -13.80 -8.34
CA LYS A 22 -10.78 -14.30 -7.32
C LYS A 22 -10.34 -15.64 -6.75
N HIS A 23 -9.83 -16.55 -7.60
CA HIS A 23 -9.31 -17.82 -7.13
C HIS A 23 -8.11 -17.64 -6.19
N MET A 24 -7.23 -16.67 -6.47
CA MET A 24 -6.12 -16.34 -5.57
C MET A 24 -6.63 -15.79 -4.23
N PHE A 25 -7.58 -14.85 -4.23
CA PHE A 25 -8.18 -14.33 -2.99
C PHE A 25 -8.91 -15.41 -2.19
N ASP A 26 -9.69 -16.28 -2.84
CA ASP A 26 -10.33 -17.42 -2.18
C ASP A 26 -9.30 -18.37 -1.53
N HIS A 27 -8.15 -18.55 -2.18
CA HIS A 27 -7.05 -19.34 -1.63
C HIS A 27 -6.40 -18.66 -0.42
N PHE A 28 -6.14 -17.35 -0.50
CA PHE A 28 -5.58 -16.57 0.61
C PHE A 28 -6.53 -16.55 1.81
N ASP A 29 -7.81 -16.29 1.57
CA ASP A 29 -8.85 -16.22 2.60
C ASP A 29 -9.02 -17.55 3.35
N LYS A 30 -8.92 -18.69 2.63
CA LYS A 30 -8.94 -20.03 3.27
C LYS A 30 -7.74 -20.30 4.17
N ALA A 31 -6.61 -19.64 3.92
CA ALA A 31 -5.39 -19.80 4.69
C ALA A 31 -5.24 -18.73 5.80
N MET A 32 -6.23 -17.85 5.97
CA MET A 32 -6.19 -16.79 6.98
C MET A 32 -6.03 -17.36 8.39
N PRO A 33 -5.05 -16.86 9.17
CA PRO A 33 -4.94 -17.22 10.57
C PRO A 33 -6.06 -16.56 11.38
N ASN A 34 -6.32 -17.07 12.58
CA ASN A 34 -7.17 -16.36 13.54
C ASN A 34 -6.41 -15.16 14.11
N ILE A 35 -6.71 -13.96 13.61
CA ILE A 35 -6.08 -12.71 14.05
C ILE A 35 -6.88 -12.14 15.22
N ALA A 36 -6.44 -12.44 16.44
CA ALA A 36 -7.05 -11.94 17.68
C ALA A 36 -6.52 -10.55 18.05
N LEU A 37 -6.75 -9.57 17.17
CA LEU A 37 -6.43 -8.16 17.42
C LEU A 37 -7.70 -7.38 17.76
N ASP A 38 -7.55 -6.43 18.69
CA ASP A 38 -8.59 -5.47 19.09
C ASP A 38 -8.21 -4.07 18.60
N VAL A 39 -8.09 -3.94 17.28
CA VAL A 39 -7.78 -2.67 16.60
C VAL A 39 -8.80 -2.40 15.50
N ILE A 40 -9.20 -1.14 15.35
CA ILE A 40 -10.06 -0.63 14.28
C ILE A 40 -9.13 0.03 13.24
N PRO A 41 -8.81 -0.63 12.11
CA PRO A 41 -7.79 -0.10 11.21
C PRO A 41 -8.21 1.22 10.56
N ARG A 42 -7.26 2.16 10.54
CA ARG A 42 -7.28 3.46 9.84
C ARG A 42 -6.24 3.52 8.73
N ALA A 43 -5.18 2.71 8.82
CA ALA A 43 -4.18 2.59 7.77
C ALA A 43 -3.61 1.17 7.63
N LEU A 44 -3.03 0.91 6.46
CA LEU A 44 -2.31 -0.32 6.11
C LEU A 44 -0.90 0.02 5.66
N ILE A 45 0.07 -0.86 5.96
CA ILE A 45 1.36 -0.92 5.26
C ILE A 45 1.45 -2.31 4.64
N VAL A 46 1.51 -2.39 3.30
CA VAL A 46 1.39 -3.64 2.54
C VAL A 46 2.35 -3.70 1.35
N PRO A 47 2.76 -4.91 0.93
CA PRO A 47 3.70 -5.11 -0.17
C PRO A 47 3.06 -4.93 -1.56
N HIS A 48 3.90 -4.73 -2.57
CA HIS A 48 3.49 -4.55 -3.96
C HIS A 48 4.24 -5.39 -5.02
N ALA A 49 4.99 -6.41 -4.60
CA ALA A 49 5.44 -7.43 -5.54
C ALA A 49 4.28 -8.21 -6.21
N GLY A 50 4.60 -9.07 -7.17
CA GLY A 50 3.59 -9.90 -7.83
C GLY A 50 2.84 -10.81 -6.85
N TYR A 51 1.55 -11.05 -7.09
CA TYR A 51 0.63 -11.73 -6.16
C TYR A 51 1.08 -13.14 -5.78
N ILE A 52 1.83 -13.82 -6.65
CA ILE A 52 2.39 -15.15 -6.35
C ILE A 52 3.45 -15.11 -5.23
N TYR A 53 4.03 -13.94 -4.96
CA TYR A 53 5.05 -13.73 -3.93
C TYR A 53 4.47 -13.07 -2.69
N SER A 54 3.85 -11.89 -2.86
CA SER A 54 3.44 -11.02 -1.74
C SER A 54 1.92 -10.93 -1.55
N GLY A 55 1.13 -11.50 -2.46
CA GLY A 55 -0.33 -11.33 -2.49
C GLY A 55 -1.00 -11.84 -1.21
N TYR A 56 -0.55 -12.99 -0.69
CA TYR A 56 -1.03 -13.51 0.60
C TYR A 56 -0.74 -12.54 1.74
N THR A 57 0.49 -12.03 1.85
CA THR A 57 0.90 -11.09 2.90
C THR A 57 0.06 -9.82 2.88
N ALA A 58 -0.15 -9.20 1.71
CA ALA A 58 -1.05 -8.06 1.57
C ALA A 58 -2.51 -8.40 1.94
N ASN A 59 -2.99 -9.59 1.54
CA ASN A 59 -4.36 -10.04 1.79
C ASN A 59 -4.76 -9.98 3.27
N LEU A 60 -3.83 -10.29 4.19
CA LEU A 60 -4.12 -10.30 5.62
C LEU A 60 -4.62 -8.94 6.11
N ALA A 61 -3.95 -7.84 5.75
CA ALA A 61 -4.35 -6.49 6.16
C ALA A 61 -5.69 -6.07 5.54
N TYR A 62 -5.89 -6.37 4.26
CA TYR A 62 -7.15 -6.06 3.57
C TYR A 62 -8.34 -6.83 4.15
N HIS A 63 -8.21 -8.15 4.27
CA HIS A 63 -9.25 -9.01 4.80
C HIS A 63 -9.57 -8.67 6.26
N TYR A 64 -8.54 -8.51 7.11
CA TYR A 64 -8.74 -8.12 8.51
C TYR A 64 -9.47 -6.78 8.60
N THR A 65 -9.02 -5.76 7.87
CA THR A 65 -9.67 -4.44 7.87
C THR A 65 -11.12 -4.51 7.40
N ALA A 66 -11.41 -5.22 6.32
CA ALA A 66 -12.78 -5.36 5.81
C ALA A 66 -13.71 -6.06 6.80
N SER A 67 -13.20 -6.97 7.63
CA SER A 67 -13.97 -7.62 8.69
C SER A 67 -14.34 -6.67 9.85
N LYS A 68 -13.58 -5.58 10.03
CA LYS A 68 -13.77 -4.58 11.10
C LYS A 68 -14.43 -3.29 10.60
N ARG A 69 -14.29 -2.98 9.31
CA ARG A 69 -14.62 -1.68 8.70
C ARG A 69 -15.44 -1.85 7.43
N SER A 70 -16.74 -2.11 7.61
CA SER A 70 -17.69 -2.15 6.49
C SER A 70 -18.17 -0.76 6.04
N ASP A 71 -17.77 0.29 6.76
CA ASP A 71 -18.16 1.69 6.62
C ASP A 71 -17.20 2.54 5.76
N ILE A 72 -16.11 1.93 5.25
CA ILE A 72 -15.13 2.65 4.43
C ILE A 72 -15.76 3.12 3.11
N GLU A 73 -15.70 4.43 2.87
CA GLU A 73 -16.21 5.08 1.66
C GLU A 73 -15.07 5.49 0.71
N ARG A 74 -13.83 5.61 1.21
CA ARG A 74 -12.66 6.00 0.43
C ARG A 74 -11.42 5.22 0.84
N VAL A 75 -10.64 4.79 -0.16
CA VAL A 75 -9.29 4.25 0.06
C VAL A 75 -8.26 5.13 -0.64
N VAL A 76 -7.32 5.68 0.13
CA VAL A 76 -6.20 6.47 -0.41
C VAL A 76 -4.97 5.60 -0.47
N VAL A 77 -4.49 5.30 -1.67
CA VAL A 77 -3.32 4.46 -1.93
C VAL A 77 -2.13 5.36 -2.24
N ILE A 78 -1.07 5.21 -1.45
CA ILE A 78 0.14 6.02 -1.51
C ILE A 78 1.33 5.08 -1.75
N GLY A 79 2.04 5.26 -2.86
CA GLY A 79 3.19 4.42 -3.22
C GLY A 79 4.33 5.21 -3.86
N PRO A 80 5.57 4.68 -3.83
CA PRO A 80 6.72 5.31 -4.47
C PRO A 80 6.65 5.20 -6.00
N SER A 81 7.23 6.18 -6.69
CA SER A 81 7.51 6.09 -8.13
C SER A 81 8.78 5.29 -8.39
N HIS A 82 8.68 4.25 -9.21
CA HIS A 82 9.80 3.44 -9.71
C HIS A 82 10.17 3.78 -11.15
N ARG A 83 9.25 4.39 -11.90
CA ARG A 83 9.39 4.54 -13.36
C ARG A 83 9.92 5.89 -13.80
N ILE A 84 9.52 6.96 -13.12
CA ILE A 84 9.87 8.32 -13.50
C ILE A 84 10.26 9.14 -12.28
N TYR A 85 11.03 10.20 -12.51
CA TYR A 85 11.22 11.21 -11.48
C TYR A 85 9.93 12.03 -11.32
N VAL A 86 9.52 12.25 -10.07
CA VAL A 86 8.40 13.11 -9.68
C VAL A 86 8.93 14.08 -8.62
N ALA A 87 8.90 15.39 -8.89
CA ALA A 87 9.16 16.38 -7.85
C ALA A 87 7.91 16.49 -6.96
N GLY A 88 8.02 16.17 -5.67
CA GLY A 88 6.87 16.06 -4.78
C GLY A 88 6.08 14.77 -5.00
N ALA A 89 4.79 14.88 -5.27
CA ALA A 89 3.89 13.75 -5.51
C ALA A 89 2.87 14.03 -6.63
N SER A 90 2.45 12.96 -7.29
CA SER A 90 1.40 12.97 -8.31
C SER A 90 0.11 12.36 -7.79
N ILE A 91 -1.00 13.08 -7.87
CA ILE A 91 -2.35 12.59 -7.57
C ILE A 91 -3.15 12.32 -8.85
N ALA A 92 -3.83 11.18 -8.91
CA ALA A 92 -4.62 10.83 -10.08
C ALA A 92 -5.83 11.76 -10.22
N LEU A 93 -5.93 12.45 -11.37
CA LEU A 93 -7.08 13.26 -11.77
C LEU A 93 -7.77 12.63 -12.99
N LEU A 94 -8.18 11.37 -12.81
CA LEU A 94 -8.87 10.53 -13.78
C LEU A 94 -10.25 10.12 -13.21
N GLU A 95 -11.20 9.72 -14.06
CA GLU A 95 -12.57 9.41 -13.64
C GLU A 95 -12.68 8.04 -12.93
N ALA A 96 -11.93 7.06 -13.41
CA ALA A 96 -11.99 5.69 -12.89
C ALA A 96 -10.66 4.95 -13.06
N TYR A 97 -10.50 3.91 -12.28
CA TYR A 97 -9.40 2.96 -12.32
C TYR A 97 -9.88 1.61 -12.86
N HIS A 98 -9.31 1.19 -13.99
CA HIS A 98 -9.62 -0.10 -14.56
C HIS A 98 -8.86 -1.22 -13.84
N THR A 99 -9.59 -2.23 -13.38
CA THR A 99 -9.03 -3.52 -12.96
C THR A 99 -9.63 -4.65 -13.79
N PRO A 100 -8.99 -5.82 -13.90
CA PRO A 100 -9.61 -6.99 -14.52
C PRO A 100 -10.98 -7.37 -13.92
N CYS A 101 -11.22 -7.03 -12.65
CA CYS A 101 -12.47 -7.28 -11.93
C CYS A 101 -13.48 -6.12 -11.99
N GLY A 102 -13.28 -5.17 -12.90
CA GLY A 102 -14.14 -4.01 -13.13
C GLY A 102 -13.52 -2.71 -12.65
N GLU A 103 -14.21 -1.62 -12.96
CA GLU A 103 -13.77 -0.26 -12.63
C GLU A 103 -13.93 0.04 -11.13
N ILE A 104 -13.07 0.93 -10.64
CA ILE A 104 -13.20 1.59 -9.34
C ILE A 104 -13.28 3.10 -9.60
N GLU A 105 -14.27 3.78 -9.03
CA GLU A 105 -14.40 5.23 -9.18
C GLU A 105 -13.24 5.94 -8.45
N ILE A 106 -12.58 6.89 -9.12
CA ILE A 106 -11.62 7.77 -8.46
C ILE A 106 -12.39 8.93 -7.82
N ASP A 107 -12.11 9.25 -6.56
CA ASP A 107 -12.73 10.39 -5.89
C ASP A 107 -12.12 11.71 -6.38
N LEU A 108 -12.52 12.14 -7.57
CA LEU A 108 -12.03 13.36 -8.20
C LEU A 108 -12.25 14.60 -7.33
N ALA A 109 -13.39 14.71 -6.65
CA ALA A 109 -13.71 15.87 -5.83
C ALA A 109 -12.73 15.98 -4.64
N PHE A 110 -12.44 14.86 -3.99
CA PHE A 110 -11.46 14.81 -2.92
C PHE A 110 -10.02 15.00 -3.46
N SER A 111 -9.66 14.38 -4.59
CA SER A 111 -8.35 14.57 -5.22
C SER A 111 -8.06 16.03 -5.57
N TYR A 112 -9.03 16.75 -6.14
CA TYR A 112 -8.89 18.19 -6.40
C TYR A 112 -8.78 19.01 -5.11
N THR A 113 -9.41 18.56 -4.02
CA THR A 113 -9.31 19.22 -2.71
C THR A 113 -7.90 19.09 -2.13
N LEU A 114 -7.33 17.88 -2.14
CA LEU A 114 -5.94 17.67 -1.73
C LEU A 114 -4.97 18.46 -2.61
N LYS A 115 -5.14 18.42 -3.95
CA LYS A 115 -4.28 19.16 -4.88
C LYS A 115 -4.26 20.67 -4.62
N ARG A 116 -5.41 21.27 -4.27
CA ARG A 116 -5.45 22.71 -3.93
C ARG A 116 -4.77 23.04 -2.60
N LYS A 117 -4.72 22.08 -1.67
CA LYS A 117 -4.19 22.26 -0.32
C LYS A 117 -2.68 22.07 -0.26
N PHE A 118 -2.14 21.12 -1.02
CA PHE A 118 -0.72 20.75 -0.96
C PHE A 118 0.02 21.17 -2.23
N ALA A 119 0.94 22.13 -2.09
CA ALA A 119 1.69 22.68 -3.23
C ALA A 119 2.61 21.65 -3.92
N PHE A 120 3.07 20.64 -3.18
CA PHE A 120 3.87 19.53 -3.72
C PHE A 120 3.05 18.50 -4.50
N LEU A 121 1.71 18.64 -4.54
CA LEU A 121 0.82 17.67 -5.16
C LEU A 121 0.37 18.18 -6.54
N ASP A 122 0.86 17.53 -7.59
CA ASP A 122 0.46 17.83 -8.96
C ASP A 122 -0.16 16.62 -9.66
N PHE A 123 -0.57 16.76 -10.91
CA PHE A 123 -0.98 15.63 -11.74
C PHE A 123 0.02 15.41 -12.87
N HIS A 124 0.79 14.35 -12.76
CA HIS A 124 1.71 13.88 -13.78
C HIS A 124 1.17 12.56 -14.35
N PRO A 125 0.50 12.57 -15.52
CA PRO A 125 -0.14 11.37 -16.06
C PRO A 125 0.79 10.15 -16.17
N MET A 126 2.07 10.38 -16.50
CA MET A 126 3.07 9.30 -16.61
C MET A 126 3.43 8.66 -15.27
N ALA A 127 3.24 9.34 -14.14
CA ALA A 127 3.44 8.76 -12.81
C ALA A 127 2.41 7.66 -12.51
N HIS A 128 1.25 7.70 -13.17
CA HIS A 128 0.14 6.78 -12.92
C HIS A 128 0.19 5.50 -13.76
N GLU A 129 1.29 5.25 -14.47
CA GLU A 129 1.64 3.91 -14.97
C GLU A 129 2.51 3.13 -13.95
N GLU A 130 2.48 3.55 -12.69
CA GLU A 130 3.20 2.96 -11.56
C GLU A 130 2.53 1.69 -11.05
N HIS A 131 3.34 0.68 -10.73
CA HIS A 131 2.85 -0.60 -10.24
C HIS A 131 2.66 -0.61 -8.72
N SER A 132 3.43 0.18 -7.97
CA SER A 132 3.37 0.22 -6.51
C SER A 132 1.97 0.52 -5.99
N THR A 133 1.21 1.39 -6.65
CA THR A 133 -0.19 1.69 -6.34
C THR A 133 -1.16 0.75 -7.05
N GLU A 134 -0.85 0.29 -8.27
CA GLU A 134 -1.74 -0.56 -9.08
C GLU A 134 -2.09 -1.88 -8.44
N VAL A 135 -1.10 -2.58 -7.93
CA VAL A 135 -1.29 -3.94 -7.41
C VAL A 135 -2.19 -3.96 -6.18
N GLN A 136 -2.46 -2.81 -5.56
CA GLN A 136 -3.39 -2.65 -4.45
C GLN A 136 -4.86 -2.59 -4.91
N MET A 137 -5.11 -2.26 -6.18
CA MET A 137 -6.45 -1.95 -6.67
C MET A 137 -7.37 -3.18 -6.76
N PRO A 138 -6.91 -4.37 -7.19
CA PRO A 138 -7.76 -5.57 -7.12
C PRO A 138 -8.16 -5.95 -5.69
N PHE A 139 -7.30 -5.74 -4.68
CA PHE A 139 -7.66 -5.93 -3.27
C PHE A 139 -8.78 -4.96 -2.85
N ILE A 140 -8.65 -3.68 -3.19
CA ILE A 140 -9.69 -2.67 -2.89
C ILE A 140 -11.00 -3.05 -3.57
N ARG A 141 -10.96 -3.45 -4.84
CA ARG A 141 -12.13 -3.89 -5.60
C ARG A 141 -12.84 -5.08 -4.95
N GLN A 142 -12.07 -6.00 -4.36
CA GLN A 142 -12.57 -7.21 -3.69
C GLN A 142 -13.21 -6.88 -2.35
N TYR A 143 -12.50 -6.14 -1.50
CA TYR A 143 -12.86 -5.98 -0.08
C TYR A 143 -13.68 -4.72 0.22
N PHE A 144 -13.53 -3.66 -0.57
CA PHE A 144 -14.21 -2.36 -0.38
C PHE A 144 -15.01 -1.97 -1.62
N LYS A 145 -15.95 -2.84 -2.03
CA LYS A 145 -16.64 -2.78 -3.33
C LYS A 145 -17.32 -1.47 -3.71
N GLN A 146 -17.70 -0.65 -2.72
CA GLN A 146 -18.37 0.63 -2.91
C GLN A 146 -17.46 1.83 -2.67
N ALA A 147 -16.25 1.61 -2.16
CA ALA A 147 -15.33 2.68 -1.85
C ALA A 147 -14.77 3.29 -3.14
N LYS A 148 -14.62 4.61 -3.14
CA LYS A 148 -13.84 5.32 -4.15
C LYS A 148 -12.36 5.22 -3.82
N VAL A 149 -11.51 5.42 -4.83
CA VAL A 149 -10.05 5.43 -4.65
C VAL A 149 -9.44 6.79 -4.91
N VAL A 150 -8.32 7.04 -4.24
CA VAL A 150 -7.42 8.15 -4.55
C VAL A 150 -6.03 7.55 -4.66
N GLU A 151 -5.41 7.71 -5.82
CA GLU A 151 -4.05 7.23 -6.07
C GLU A 151 -3.07 8.39 -5.97
N ILE A 152 -2.06 8.23 -5.13
CA ILE A 152 -0.95 9.18 -4.96
C ILE A 152 0.36 8.42 -5.16
N VAL A 153 1.14 8.87 -6.13
CA VAL A 153 2.48 8.35 -6.42
C VAL A 153 3.48 9.42 -6.03
N TYR A 154 4.31 9.16 -5.03
CA TYR A 154 5.31 10.12 -4.57
C TYR A 154 6.69 9.85 -5.18
N GLY A 155 7.48 10.91 -5.35
CA GLY A 155 8.89 10.83 -5.72
C GLY A 155 9.75 11.55 -4.68
N ASP A 156 10.32 12.68 -5.08
CA ASP A 156 11.20 13.51 -4.28
C ASP A 156 10.39 14.40 -3.32
N ILE A 157 10.08 13.85 -2.15
CA ILE A 157 9.32 14.51 -1.08
C ILE A 157 9.83 14.08 0.28
N SER A 158 9.73 14.96 1.28
CA SER A 158 10.03 14.59 2.67
C SER A 158 8.89 13.75 3.29
N HIS A 159 9.23 12.87 4.23
CA HIS A 159 8.21 12.13 4.97
C HIS A 159 7.30 13.04 5.80
N SER A 160 7.77 14.21 6.24
CA SER A 160 6.98 15.16 7.02
C SER A 160 5.92 15.88 6.18
N GLU A 161 6.23 16.22 4.93
CA GLU A 161 5.24 16.75 3.98
C GLU A 161 4.18 15.69 3.65
N LEU A 162 4.62 14.46 3.39
CA LEU A 162 3.70 13.36 3.10
C LEU A 162 2.85 12.99 4.32
N SER A 163 3.41 13.05 5.54
CA SER A 163 2.67 12.86 6.80
C SER A 163 1.58 13.92 6.97
N SER A 164 1.87 15.18 6.64
CA SER A 164 0.86 16.25 6.68
C SER A 164 -0.32 15.99 5.73
N LEU A 165 -0.07 15.37 4.58
CA LEU A 165 -1.13 14.90 3.68
C LEU A 165 -1.90 13.72 4.28
N ILE A 166 -1.20 12.75 4.87
CA ILE A 166 -1.83 11.59 5.51
C ILE A 166 -2.74 12.03 6.67
N ASP A 167 -2.31 12.98 7.51
CA ASP A 167 -3.10 13.52 8.61
C ASP A 167 -4.40 14.18 8.12
N GLU A 168 -4.33 14.92 7.00
CA GLU A 168 -5.52 15.48 6.36
C GLU A 168 -6.48 14.39 5.89
N VAL A 169 -5.95 13.34 5.26
CA VAL A 169 -6.73 12.20 4.79
C VAL A 169 -7.39 11.45 5.97
N LEU A 170 -6.68 11.30 7.08
CA LEU A 170 -7.15 10.64 8.29
C LEU A 170 -8.16 11.47 9.11
N SER A 171 -8.39 12.74 8.75
CA SER A 171 -9.46 13.53 9.36
C SER A 171 -10.86 13.01 9.02
N ASP A 172 -11.01 12.29 7.90
CA ASP A 172 -12.23 11.57 7.53
C ASP A 172 -12.18 10.13 8.08
N GLU A 173 -13.04 9.84 9.06
CA GLU A 173 -13.11 8.53 9.70
C GLU A 173 -13.44 7.39 8.72
N LYS A 174 -14.16 7.69 7.63
CA LYS A 174 -14.54 6.71 6.60
C LYS A 174 -13.49 6.51 5.51
N THR A 175 -12.32 7.10 5.69
CA THR A 175 -11.17 6.91 4.80
C THR A 175 -10.16 5.92 5.39
N LEU A 176 -9.70 4.99 4.54
CA LEU A 176 -8.59 4.09 4.79
C LEU A 176 -7.36 4.55 4.02
N VAL A 177 -6.21 4.63 4.70
CA VAL A 177 -4.91 4.90 4.05
C VAL A 177 -4.18 3.59 3.76
N VAL A 178 -3.59 3.45 2.58
CA VAL A 178 -2.75 2.31 2.19
C VAL A 178 -1.39 2.82 1.79
N ILE A 179 -0.37 2.47 2.57
CA ILE A 179 1.04 2.69 2.23
C ILE A 179 1.57 1.43 1.54
N SER A 180 2.01 1.59 0.31
CA SER A 180 2.49 0.49 -0.52
C SER A 180 4.02 0.43 -0.52
N THR A 181 4.60 -0.67 -0.02
CA THR A 181 6.05 -0.86 0.07
C THR A 181 6.45 -2.32 0.19
N ASP A 182 7.47 -2.71 -0.56
CA ASP A 182 8.28 -3.90 -0.26
C ASP A 182 9.47 -3.48 0.65
N LEU A 183 10.07 -4.45 1.36
CA LEU A 183 11.21 -4.23 2.26
C LEU A 183 12.56 -4.41 1.52
N SER A 184 13.51 -5.16 2.07
CA SER A 184 14.84 -5.35 1.49
C SER A 184 14.79 -6.03 0.10
N HIS A 185 15.78 -5.75 -0.75
CA HIS A 185 15.84 -6.24 -2.13
C HIS A 185 17.19 -6.88 -2.47
N PHE A 186 17.13 -8.06 -3.07
CA PHE A 186 18.25 -8.79 -3.68
C PHE A 186 19.38 -9.23 -2.74
N TYR A 187 19.09 -9.35 -1.44
CA TYR A 187 19.96 -9.98 -0.45
C TYR A 187 19.76 -11.49 -0.38
N THR A 188 20.66 -12.19 0.28
CA THR A 188 20.38 -13.58 0.69
C THR A 188 19.21 -13.61 1.68
N GLU A 189 18.51 -14.74 1.79
CA GLU A 189 17.39 -14.89 2.72
C GLU A 189 17.79 -14.58 4.17
N GLU A 190 18.98 -14.99 4.60
CA GLU A 190 19.49 -14.72 5.94
C GLU A 190 19.70 -13.21 6.20
N GLU A 191 20.30 -12.51 5.23
CA GLU A 191 20.54 -11.06 5.32
C GLU A 191 19.23 -10.28 5.26
N ALA A 192 18.33 -10.63 4.34
CA ALA A 192 17.01 -10.03 4.22
C ALA A 192 16.24 -10.15 5.54
N ASN A 193 16.19 -11.36 6.13
CA ASN A 193 15.52 -11.56 7.42
C ASN A 193 16.08 -10.68 8.55
N LYS A 194 17.38 -10.41 8.58
CA LYS A 194 17.99 -9.52 9.59
C LYS A 194 17.61 -8.05 9.38
N LEU A 195 17.72 -7.57 8.14
CA LEU A 195 17.39 -6.19 7.77
C LEU A 195 15.89 -5.92 7.95
N ASP A 196 15.06 -6.83 7.44
CA ASP A 196 13.62 -6.70 7.47
C ASP A 196 13.06 -6.82 8.88
N HIS A 197 13.68 -7.63 9.76
CA HIS A 197 13.31 -7.65 11.17
C HIS A 197 13.52 -6.28 11.83
N THR A 198 14.57 -5.55 11.45
CA THR A 198 14.80 -4.19 11.95
C THR A 198 13.71 -3.23 11.47
N CYS A 199 13.29 -3.33 10.20
CA CYS A 199 12.12 -2.61 9.70
C CYS A 199 10.85 -2.94 10.50
N ILE A 200 10.58 -4.23 10.71
CA ILE A 200 9.36 -4.70 11.36
C ILE A 200 9.28 -4.22 12.80
N GLU A 201 10.39 -4.32 13.54
CA GLU A 201 10.47 -3.82 14.92
C GLU A 201 10.30 -2.30 14.97
N ALA A 202 10.93 -1.57 14.05
CA ALA A 202 10.80 -0.11 13.99
C ALA A 202 9.37 0.34 13.69
N ILE A 203 8.66 -0.33 12.76
CA ILE A 203 7.24 -0.04 12.49
C ILE A 203 6.37 -0.40 13.70
N SER A 204 6.58 -1.59 14.29
CA SER A 204 5.79 -2.07 15.44
C SER A 204 5.89 -1.14 16.65
N HIS A 205 7.04 -0.51 16.84
CA HIS A 205 7.29 0.43 17.94
C HIS A 205 7.16 1.91 17.54
N LEU A 206 6.71 2.20 16.31
CA LEU A 206 6.60 3.56 15.75
C LEU A 206 7.91 4.38 15.87
N ASP A 207 9.06 3.73 15.71
CA ASP A 207 10.38 4.33 15.86
C ASP A 207 10.91 4.92 14.54
N LEU A 208 10.69 6.23 14.36
CA LEU A 208 11.18 6.99 13.20
C LEU A 208 12.72 7.01 13.09
N HIS A 209 13.43 6.97 14.21
CA HIS A 209 14.88 7.00 14.21
C HIS A 209 15.43 5.67 13.70
N ALA A 210 14.91 4.54 14.19
CA ALA A 210 15.27 3.21 13.72
C ALA A 210 14.93 3.02 12.23
N LEU A 211 13.75 3.48 11.79
CA LEU A 211 13.38 3.48 10.36
C LEU A 211 14.37 4.26 9.48
N THR A 212 15.01 5.29 10.02
CA THR A 212 15.93 6.14 9.24
C THR A 212 17.30 5.52 9.06
N HIS A 213 17.75 4.71 10.01
CA HIS A 213 19.13 4.22 10.03
C HIS A 213 19.26 2.71 9.81
N GLY A 214 18.18 1.94 9.94
CA GLY A 214 18.23 0.49 9.94
C GLY A 214 17.20 -0.21 9.06
N CYS A 215 16.34 0.53 8.36
CA CYS A 215 15.30 -0.06 7.51
C CYS A 215 15.51 0.25 6.03
N GLU A 216 15.52 -0.79 5.21
CA GLU A 216 15.53 -0.71 3.75
C GLU A 216 14.15 -1.12 3.20
N ALA A 217 13.50 -0.17 2.52
CA ALA A 217 12.21 -0.39 1.88
C ALA A 217 12.09 0.53 0.67
N CYS A 218 11.53 0.04 -0.45
CA CYS A 218 11.34 0.87 -1.65
C CYS A 218 10.39 2.05 -1.38
N GLY A 219 9.45 1.86 -0.44
CA GLY A 219 8.49 2.85 0.01
C GLY A 219 8.84 3.51 1.35
N ILE A 220 10.12 3.55 1.75
CA ILE A 220 10.52 4.01 3.10
C ILE A 220 10.01 5.41 3.48
N THR A 221 9.92 6.34 2.54
CA THR A 221 9.34 7.68 2.77
C THR A 221 7.88 7.60 3.18
N GLY A 222 7.08 6.75 2.51
CA GLY A 222 5.68 6.50 2.87
C GLY A 222 5.53 5.82 4.23
N VAL A 223 6.41 4.86 4.55
CA VAL A 223 6.42 4.19 5.86
C VAL A 223 6.70 5.20 6.98
N LYS A 224 7.75 6.01 6.83
CA LYS A 224 8.08 7.07 7.81
C LYS A 224 6.96 8.08 7.97
N ALA A 225 6.33 8.48 6.86
CA ALA A 225 5.21 9.42 6.89
C ALA A 225 4.03 8.85 7.68
N MET A 226 3.69 7.57 7.46
CA MET A 226 2.61 6.91 8.18
C MET A 226 2.94 6.67 9.65
N VAL A 227 4.18 6.31 9.99
CA VAL A 227 4.59 6.19 11.40
C VAL A 227 4.52 7.54 12.11
N GLN A 228 4.95 8.61 11.46
CA GLN A 228 4.83 9.97 12.00
C GLN A 228 3.34 10.34 12.24
N SER A 229 2.47 10.07 11.28
CA SER A 229 1.03 10.29 11.42
C SER A 229 0.39 9.40 12.50
N ALA A 230 0.81 8.13 12.62
CA ALA A 230 0.33 7.23 13.66
C ALA A 230 0.64 7.77 15.07
N LEU A 231 1.84 8.34 15.28
CA LEU A 231 2.20 9.01 16.52
C LEU A 231 1.29 10.22 16.79
N SER A 232 1.04 11.07 15.79
CA SER A 232 0.15 12.24 15.93
C SER A 232 -1.28 11.87 16.29
N HIS A 233 -1.76 10.72 15.78
CA HIS A 233 -3.12 10.23 15.98
C HIS A 233 -3.26 9.25 17.15
N ASN A 234 -2.19 8.94 17.89
CA ASN A 234 -2.13 7.92 18.94
C ASN A 234 -2.55 6.50 18.47
N PHE A 235 -2.28 6.17 17.21
CA PHE A 235 -2.50 4.83 16.69
C PHE A 235 -1.44 3.86 17.18
N GLN A 236 -1.77 2.58 17.19
CA GLN A 236 -0.82 1.48 17.37
C GLN A 236 -0.57 0.79 16.02
N ALA A 237 0.63 0.26 15.84
CA ALA A 237 0.96 -0.58 14.70
C ALA A 237 0.91 -2.05 15.09
N HIS A 238 0.19 -2.86 14.32
CA HIS A 238 0.09 -4.29 14.54
C HIS A 238 0.62 -5.06 13.33
N PHE A 239 1.70 -5.80 13.56
CA PHE A 239 2.29 -6.72 12.60
C PHE A 239 1.37 -7.93 12.35
N LEU A 240 1.20 -8.31 11.07
CA LEU A 240 0.34 -9.42 10.68
C LEU A 240 1.10 -10.60 10.07
N ASP A 241 2.04 -10.35 9.16
CA ASP A 241 2.80 -11.39 8.45
C ASP A 241 4.07 -10.78 7.86
N TYR A 242 5.10 -11.62 7.76
CA TYR A 242 6.33 -11.34 7.03
C TYR A 242 6.76 -12.58 6.26
N ARG A 243 7.13 -12.37 5.00
CA ARG A 243 7.64 -13.40 4.09
C ARG A 243 8.69 -12.81 3.19
N THR A 244 9.47 -13.69 2.59
CA THR A 244 10.35 -13.32 1.47
C THR A 244 9.93 -14.07 0.21
N SER A 245 10.42 -13.61 -0.94
CA SER A 245 10.19 -14.30 -2.22
C SER A 245 10.66 -15.77 -2.20
N TYR A 246 11.59 -16.16 -1.31
CA TYR A 246 11.99 -17.55 -1.07
C TYR A 246 10.82 -18.47 -0.79
N ALA A 247 9.80 -18.01 -0.06
CA ALA A 247 8.62 -18.80 0.26
C ALA A 247 8.00 -19.42 -1.00
N ARG A 248 8.06 -18.68 -2.12
CA ARG A 248 7.61 -19.11 -3.44
C ARG A 248 8.72 -19.67 -4.33
N SER A 249 9.85 -18.97 -4.47
CA SER A 249 10.91 -19.31 -5.44
C SER A 249 11.78 -20.50 -5.02
N LYS A 250 11.93 -20.72 -3.70
CA LYS A 250 12.94 -21.61 -3.11
C LYS A 250 14.38 -21.25 -3.46
N ASP A 251 14.61 -20.02 -3.92
CA ASP A 251 15.93 -19.44 -4.15
C ASP A 251 16.26 -18.48 -3.01
N ALA A 252 17.20 -18.88 -2.16
CA ALA A 252 17.63 -18.12 -0.99
C ALA A 252 18.79 -17.15 -1.29
N SER A 253 19.29 -17.11 -2.53
CA SER A 253 20.46 -16.30 -2.88
C SER A 253 20.12 -14.83 -3.09
N ARG A 254 18.89 -14.54 -3.53
CA ARG A 254 18.42 -13.19 -3.90
C ARG A 254 16.91 -13.08 -3.67
N VAL A 255 16.52 -12.53 -2.53
CA VAL A 255 15.11 -12.42 -2.13
C VAL A 255 14.63 -10.98 -2.05
N VAL A 256 13.32 -10.81 -1.96
CA VAL A 256 12.68 -9.54 -1.60
C VAL A 256 11.78 -9.79 -0.39
N GLY A 257 11.79 -8.89 0.59
CA GLY A 257 11.00 -8.97 1.81
C GLY A 257 9.63 -8.31 1.69
N TYR A 258 8.62 -8.91 2.32
CA TYR A 258 7.23 -8.46 2.33
C TYR A 258 6.70 -8.49 3.75
N ALA A 259 6.23 -7.36 4.26
CA ALA A 259 5.59 -7.30 5.56
C ALA A 259 4.21 -6.64 5.46
N SER A 260 3.29 -7.05 6.32
CA SER A 260 1.94 -6.51 6.40
C SER A 260 1.63 -5.99 7.79
N PHE A 261 1.09 -4.78 7.85
CA PHE A 261 0.66 -4.13 9.09
C PHE A 261 -0.74 -3.53 8.94
N VAL A 262 -1.44 -3.46 10.07
CA VAL A 262 -2.61 -2.59 10.27
C VAL A 262 -2.29 -1.57 11.35
N LEU A 263 -2.77 -0.34 11.18
CA LEU A 263 -2.61 0.74 12.15
C LEU A 263 -3.97 1.36 12.47
N GLY A 264 -4.24 1.65 13.72
CA GLY A 264 -5.48 2.29 14.19
C GLY A 264 -5.52 2.51 15.68
#